data_AF-A0A060Z4X4-F1
#
_entry.id   AF-A0A060Z4X4-F1
#
_cell.length_a   1.000
_cell.length_b   1.000
_cell.length_c   1.000
_cell.angle_alpha   90.00
_cell.angle_beta   90.00
_cell.angle_gamma   90.00
#
_symmetry.space_group_name_H-M   'P 1'
#
loop_
_entity.id
_entity.type
_entity.pdbx_description
1 polymer ?
#
loop_
_entity_poly.entity_id
_entity_poly.type
_entity_poly.pdbx_seq_one_letter_code
_entity_poly.pdbx_strand_id
1 'polypeptide(L)'
;MQLVLETDFGLKVAFDWNTLLLLTLPRRLYNTTCGLCQGMPLSSPPALTTSNWGMAWAEQDTFCQVGCGDSCPRCGLVERGFGATDAPLLVADAYMEGVAQDGEGGGINVDGGGYTGIRFHLGDGLHLFVEPEAVRLCGLIVDRGGVFARCHSKVVPAFFYQNCLQDTCLDRGASGTICNWLQIYTSTCQTQGVRVLGWRSDTPCVLTCPANSHYSSCMSVCQPQCAPARGQRECTQDCVEGCQCDQGYVLNGKGCVRPKNCGCYNDGKYYEVSQSHRQ
;
A
#
# COMPACT_ATOMS: atom_id res chain seq x y z
N MET A 1 9.13 -6.20 -4.11
CA MET A 1 10.56 -6.37 -3.78
C MET A 1 10.94 -5.22 -2.87
N GLN A 2 11.45 -5.49 -1.67
CA GLN A 2 11.74 -4.44 -0.68
C GLN A 2 13.25 -4.26 -0.56
N LEU A 3 13.74 -3.03 -0.72
CA LEU A 3 15.11 -2.65 -0.37
C LEU A 3 15.19 -2.50 1.15
N VAL A 4 16.12 -3.20 1.78
CA VAL A 4 16.44 -3.03 3.21
C VAL A 4 17.89 -2.57 3.31
N LEU A 5 18.09 -1.38 3.87
CA LEU A 5 19.39 -0.83 4.21
C LEU A 5 19.54 -0.88 5.72
N GLU A 6 20.64 -1.46 6.18
CA GLU A 6 21.03 -1.48 7.58
C GLU A 6 22.38 -0.78 7.72
N THR A 7 22.43 0.23 8.58
CA THR A 7 23.67 0.94 8.89
C THR A 7 24.42 0.26 10.03
N ASP A 8 25.72 0.52 10.13
CA ASP A 8 26.59 0.04 11.19
C ASP A 8 26.19 0.58 12.58
N PHE A 9 25.54 1.75 12.65
CA PHE A 9 24.97 2.31 13.86
C PHE A 9 23.54 1.82 14.17
N GLY A 10 23.00 0.87 13.40
CA GLY A 10 21.76 0.15 13.70
C GLY A 10 20.47 0.80 13.23
N LEU A 11 20.54 1.83 12.38
CA LEU A 11 19.36 2.35 11.66
C LEU A 11 18.99 1.37 10.56
N LYS A 12 17.70 1.03 10.46
CA LYS A 12 17.17 0.24 9.34
C LYS A 12 16.17 1.05 8.54
N VAL A 13 16.38 1.09 7.23
CA VAL A 13 15.48 1.72 6.27
C VAL A 13 14.96 0.64 5.36
N ALA A 14 13.64 0.49 5.29
CA ALA A 14 13.00 -0.41 4.34
C ALA A 14 12.13 0.39 3.37
N PHE A 15 12.35 0.19 2.07
CA PHE A 15 11.65 0.91 1.01
C PHE A 15 11.13 -0.09 -0.05
N ASP A 16 9.87 0.05 -0.44
CA ASP A 16 9.23 -0.87 -1.38
C ASP A 16 9.32 -0.46 -2.86
N TRP A 17 10.06 0.61 -3.17
CA TRP A 17 10.16 1.24 -4.50
C TRP A 17 8.88 1.94 -4.98
N ASN A 18 7.87 2.07 -4.13
CA ASN A 18 6.63 2.74 -4.47
C ASN A 18 6.34 3.86 -3.46
N THR A 19 5.74 3.53 -2.32
CA THR A 19 5.27 4.54 -1.35
C THR A 19 5.62 4.20 0.10
N LEU A 20 5.94 2.94 0.40
CA LEU A 20 6.23 2.52 1.76
C LEU A 20 7.70 2.81 2.09
N LEU A 21 7.91 3.79 2.97
CA LEU A 21 9.18 4.03 3.64
C LEU A 21 9.03 3.71 5.14
N LEU A 22 9.72 2.67 5.60
CA LEU A 22 9.74 2.28 7.00
C LEU A 22 11.11 2.56 7.61
N LEU A 23 11.13 3.30 8.71
CA LEU A 23 12.32 3.65 9.47
C LEU A 23 12.28 2.93 10.83
N THR A 24 13.30 2.12 11.12
CA THR A 24 13.49 1.52 12.45
C THR A 24 14.68 2.21 13.13
N LEU A 25 14.39 2.98 14.18
CA LEU A 25 15.39 3.70 14.94
C LEU A 25 16.00 2.82 16.04
N PRO A 26 17.35 2.80 16.19
CA PRO A 26 17.98 2.20 17.36
C PRO A 26 17.63 3.03 18.61
N ARG A 27 17.52 2.38 19.77
CA ARG A 27 17.10 3.02 21.04
C ARG A 27 17.91 4.26 21.39
N ARG A 28 19.20 4.32 21.02
CA ARG A 28 20.07 5.47 21.28
C ARG A 28 19.67 6.73 20.52
N LEU A 29 19.02 6.58 19.37
CA LEU A 29 18.59 7.69 18.52
C LEU A 29 17.15 8.15 18.81
N TYR A 30 16.38 7.39 19.59
CA TYR A 30 14.95 7.65 19.82
C TYR A 30 14.68 9.08 20.34
N ASN A 31 15.48 9.58 21.28
CA ASN A 31 15.31 10.93 21.85
C ASN A 31 16.18 12.01 21.20
N THR A 32 16.93 11.67 20.16
CA THR A 32 17.84 12.62 19.48
C THR A 32 17.42 12.92 18.06
N THR A 33 16.41 12.22 17.54
CA THR A 33 15.87 12.45 16.20
C THR A 33 14.69 13.40 16.25
N CYS A 34 14.65 14.33 15.30
CA CYS A 34 13.52 15.20 15.05
C CYS A 34 13.10 15.08 13.57
N GLY A 35 11.81 15.20 13.28
CA GLY A 35 11.27 15.09 11.93
C GLY A 35 9.80 14.71 11.93
N LEU A 36 9.27 14.44 10.74
CA LEU A 36 7.87 14.06 10.53
C LEU A 36 7.44 12.81 11.35
N CYS A 37 8.37 11.87 11.62
CA CYS A 37 8.06 10.61 12.30
C CYS A 37 8.13 10.65 13.84
N GLN A 38 8.87 11.59 14.44
CA GLN A 38 9.20 11.57 15.89
C GLN A 38 9.16 12.95 16.56
N GLY A 39 8.79 13.98 15.80
CA GLY A 39 8.29 15.26 16.26
C GLY A 39 8.91 15.90 17.50
N MET A 40 9.87 16.80 17.27
CA MET A 40 9.99 18.06 18.02
C MET A 40 10.71 19.10 17.15
N PRO A 41 10.07 20.22 16.77
CA PRO A 41 10.75 21.50 16.78
C PRO A 41 10.51 22.12 18.16
N LEU A 42 11.58 22.39 18.91
CA LEU A 42 11.55 23.05 20.23
C LEU A 42 11.03 24.50 20.21
N SER A 43 10.59 25.02 19.06
CA SER A 43 10.44 26.46 18.84
C SER A 43 9.15 26.93 18.13
N SER A 44 8.14 26.07 17.93
CA SER A 44 6.87 26.48 17.28
C SER A 44 5.64 26.03 18.07
N PRO A 45 4.53 26.79 18.09
CA PRO A 45 3.32 26.40 18.83
C PRO A 45 2.85 24.99 18.40
N PRO A 46 2.19 24.22 19.28
CA PRO A 46 1.72 22.88 18.94
C PRO A 46 0.88 22.96 17.66
N ALA A 47 1.32 22.28 16.61
CA ALA A 47 0.61 22.24 15.34
C ALA A 47 -0.77 21.62 15.58
N LEU A 48 -1.83 22.43 15.47
CA LEU A 48 -3.22 22.01 15.75
C LEU A 48 -3.80 21.10 14.65
N THR A 49 -3.14 21.00 13.49
CA THR A 49 -3.59 20.19 12.34
C THR A 49 -2.43 19.43 11.70
N THR A 50 -2.72 18.29 11.08
CA THR A 50 -1.74 17.47 10.32
C THR A 50 -1.06 18.28 9.21
N SER A 51 -1.81 19.16 8.55
CA SER A 51 -1.25 20.05 7.52
C SER A 51 -0.24 21.02 8.12
N ASN A 52 -0.57 21.71 9.22
CA ASN A 52 0.36 22.63 9.88
C ASN A 52 1.61 21.90 10.40
N TRP A 53 1.46 20.66 10.86
CA TRP A 53 2.59 19.80 11.23
C TRP A 53 3.50 19.52 10.03
N GLY A 54 2.95 19.09 8.90
CA GLY A 54 3.70 18.83 7.68
C GLY A 54 4.42 20.07 7.16
N MET A 55 3.76 21.23 7.19
CA MET A 55 4.32 22.51 6.76
C MET A 55 5.51 22.97 7.61
N ALA A 56 5.52 22.68 8.92
CA ALA A 56 6.63 23.03 9.80
C ALA A 56 7.94 22.30 9.47
N TRP A 57 7.87 21.20 8.72
CA TRP A 57 9.00 20.40 8.27
C TRP A 57 9.31 20.58 6.77
N ALA A 58 8.60 21.47 6.08
CA ALA A 58 8.88 21.77 4.68
C ALA A 58 10.11 22.67 4.56
N GLU A 59 11.02 22.32 3.64
CA GLU A 59 12.16 23.16 3.29
C GLU A 59 11.68 24.26 2.33
N GLN A 60 11.93 25.53 2.68
CA GLN A 60 11.56 26.66 1.82
C GLN A 60 12.56 26.80 0.68
N ASP A 61 12.24 26.21 -0.47
CA ASP A 61 12.88 26.50 -1.74
C ASP A 61 11.98 27.45 -2.55
N THR A 62 12.59 28.39 -3.26
CA THR A 62 11.96 29.24 -4.29
C THR A 62 11.09 28.48 -5.30
N PHE A 63 11.36 27.19 -5.52
CA PHE A 63 10.59 26.33 -6.43
C PHE A 63 9.60 25.38 -5.73
N CYS A 64 9.58 25.32 -4.40
CA CYS A 64 8.71 24.42 -3.65
C CYS A 64 7.44 25.15 -3.19
N GLN A 65 6.30 24.81 -3.80
CA GLN A 65 5.00 25.19 -3.25
C GLN A 65 4.61 24.21 -2.16
N VAL A 66 4.35 24.72 -0.95
CA VAL A 66 3.92 23.90 0.17
C VAL A 66 2.41 23.64 0.05
N GLY A 67 2.03 22.36 -0.09
CA GLY A 67 0.64 21.95 -0.22
C GLY A 67 0.06 22.20 -1.62
N CYS A 68 -1.27 22.18 -1.70
CA CYS A 68 -2.07 22.27 -2.92
C CYS A 68 -2.77 23.63 -3.09
N GLY A 69 -2.57 24.57 -2.15
CA GLY A 69 -3.40 25.76 -2.01
C GLY A 69 -4.89 25.42 -1.85
N ASP A 70 -5.74 26.12 -2.61
CA ASP A 70 -7.19 25.84 -2.65
C ASP A 70 -7.56 24.67 -3.58
N SER A 71 -6.58 24.11 -4.30
CA SER A 71 -6.78 23.09 -5.34
C SER A 71 -6.61 21.66 -4.82
N CYS A 72 -6.70 21.44 -3.51
CA CYS A 72 -6.60 20.09 -2.95
C CYS A 72 -7.73 19.20 -3.51
N PRO A 73 -7.41 18.01 -4.05
CA PRO A 73 -8.44 17.05 -4.38
C PRO A 73 -9.23 16.71 -3.11
N ARG A 74 -10.55 16.74 -3.22
CA ARG A 74 -11.47 16.45 -2.11
C ARG A 74 -12.26 15.20 -2.41
N CYS A 75 -12.42 14.40 -1.38
CA CYS A 75 -13.28 13.23 -1.35
C CYS A 75 -14.48 13.52 -0.45
N GLY A 76 -15.52 14.13 -1.03
CA GLY A 76 -16.76 14.47 -0.32
C GLY A 76 -17.55 15.62 -0.96
N LEU A 77 -18.86 15.37 -1.11
CA LEU A 77 -19.95 16.18 -1.68
C LEU A 77 -19.85 16.56 -3.17
N VAL A 78 -20.59 15.81 -3.99
CA VAL A 78 -21.45 16.45 -5.00
C VAL A 78 -22.44 17.30 -4.20
N GLU A 79 -22.27 18.62 -4.19
CA GLU A 79 -23.38 19.50 -3.88
C GLU A 79 -24.48 19.21 -4.90
N ARG A 80 -25.59 18.59 -4.46
CA ARG A 80 -26.82 18.71 -5.22
C ARG A 80 -27.24 20.16 -5.16
N GLY A 81 -26.92 20.90 -6.22
CA GLY A 81 -27.66 22.10 -6.55
C GLY A 81 -29.16 21.78 -6.55
N PHE A 82 -29.92 22.70 -5.96
CA PHE A 82 -31.38 22.73 -5.85
C PHE A 82 -32.01 21.93 -4.69
N GLY A 83 -32.06 22.61 -3.53
CA GLY A 83 -33.21 22.65 -2.64
C GLY A 83 -33.62 21.35 -1.97
N ALA A 84 -33.05 21.06 -0.80
CA ALA A 84 -33.65 20.12 0.14
C ALA A 84 -33.72 20.78 1.51
N THR A 85 -34.96 21.00 1.95
CA THR A 85 -35.38 21.47 3.27
C THR A 85 -34.84 20.58 4.38
N ASP A 86 -34.53 21.20 5.52
CA ASP A 86 -34.17 20.56 6.79
C ASP A 86 -35.17 19.46 7.17
N ALA A 87 -34.80 18.20 6.94
CA ALA A 87 -35.44 17.04 7.55
C ALA A 87 -34.37 15.98 7.88
N PRO A 88 -34.36 15.42 9.10
CA PRO A 88 -33.35 14.41 9.47
C PRO A 88 -33.65 13.10 8.73
N LEU A 89 -32.66 12.54 8.03
CA LEU A 89 -32.81 11.26 7.33
C LEU A 89 -32.69 10.10 8.33
N LEU A 90 -33.79 9.37 8.48
CA LEU A 90 -33.90 8.13 9.24
C LEU A 90 -33.07 7.00 8.59
N VAL A 91 -32.51 6.17 9.47
CA VAL A 91 -31.75 4.95 9.18
C VAL A 91 -32.64 3.93 8.46
N ALA A 92 -32.19 3.40 7.32
CA ALA A 92 -32.78 2.23 6.69
C ALA A 92 -31.82 1.04 6.86
N ASP A 93 -32.11 0.21 7.85
CA ASP A 93 -31.59 -1.15 7.94
C ASP A 93 -32.19 -1.99 6.82
N ALA A 94 -31.36 -2.83 6.20
CA ALA A 94 -31.83 -3.86 5.27
C ALA A 94 -32.52 -4.98 6.06
N TYR A 95 -33.85 -5.08 5.95
CA TYR A 95 -34.61 -6.30 6.20
C TYR A 95 -35.49 -6.60 4.99
N MET A 96 -35.47 -7.86 4.56
CA MET A 96 -36.26 -8.42 3.46
C MET A 96 -37.74 -8.56 3.84
N GLU A 97 -38.64 -8.21 2.92
CA GLU A 97 -39.99 -8.77 2.72
C GLU A 97 -40.47 -8.22 1.36
N GLY A 98 -41.02 -8.97 0.40
CA GLY A 98 -42.16 -9.88 0.46
C GLY A 98 -43.23 -9.34 -0.52
N VAL A 99 -43.54 -10.09 -1.57
CA VAL A 99 -44.34 -9.69 -2.75
C VAL A 99 -45.82 -9.45 -2.42
N ALA A 100 -46.44 -8.39 -2.97
CA ALA A 100 -47.87 -8.34 -3.33
C ALA A 100 -48.13 -7.31 -4.45
N GLN A 101 -48.86 -7.73 -5.49
CA GLN A 101 -49.36 -6.95 -6.64
C GLN A 101 -50.66 -6.22 -6.28
N ASP A 102 -50.92 -5.06 -6.91
CA ASP A 102 -52.23 -4.64 -7.44
C ASP A 102 -52.14 -3.33 -8.27
N GLY A 103 -52.80 -3.31 -9.46
CA GLY A 103 -53.55 -2.16 -9.98
C GLY A 103 -52.87 -1.00 -10.77
N GLU A 104 -52.87 -1.13 -12.10
CA GLU A 104 -53.13 -0.12 -13.17
C GLU A 104 -52.62 1.34 -13.13
N GLY A 105 -51.82 1.68 -14.16
CA GLY A 105 -52.00 2.92 -14.94
C GLY A 105 -50.84 3.94 -14.99
N GLY A 106 -50.09 3.97 -16.10
CA GLY A 106 -49.29 5.15 -16.49
C GLY A 106 -47.92 4.83 -17.10
N GLY A 107 -47.74 5.13 -18.38
CA GLY A 107 -46.57 4.79 -19.19
C GLY A 107 -45.24 5.42 -18.76
N ILE A 108 -44.17 4.73 -19.16
CA ILE A 108 -42.75 4.88 -18.82
C ILE A 108 -42.11 6.00 -19.65
N ASN A 109 -41.24 6.80 -19.02
CA ASN A 109 -39.91 7.16 -19.56
C ASN A 109 -39.03 7.69 -18.43
N VAL A 110 -38.22 6.80 -17.86
CA VAL A 110 -37.10 7.16 -16.98
C VAL A 110 -35.91 6.32 -17.42
N ASP A 111 -35.06 6.89 -18.28
CA ASP A 111 -33.67 6.46 -18.38
C ASP A 111 -32.97 6.89 -17.09
N GLY A 112 -32.86 5.97 -16.14
CA GLY A 112 -32.28 6.23 -14.84
C GLY A 112 -31.82 4.93 -14.21
N GLY A 113 -30.63 4.46 -14.60
CA GLY A 113 -29.95 3.35 -13.95
C GLY A 113 -29.73 3.65 -12.48
N GLY A 114 -30.55 3.02 -11.62
CA GLY A 114 -30.41 3.08 -10.18
C GLY A 114 -29.16 2.33 -9.72
N TYR A 115 -28.11 3.06 -9.36
CA TYR A 115 -26.94 2.47 -8.72
C TYR A 115 -27.20 2.34 -7.21
N THR A 116 -27.30 1.10 -6.73
CA THR A 116 -27.38 0.74 -5.32
C THR A 116 -26.03 0.95 -4.63
N GLY A 117 -25.76 2.16 -4.15
CA GLY A 117 -24.57 2.47 -3.34
C GLY A 117 -24.80 2.16 -1.86
N ILE A 118 -23.91 1.37 -1.26
CA ILE A 118 -23.89 1.10 0.20
C ILE A 118 -23.29 2.32 0.92
N ARG A 119 -23.99 2.84 1.95
CA ARG A 119 -23.53 3.96 2.77
C ARG A 119 -22.72 3.46 3.98
N PHE A 120 -21.58 4.09 4.26
CA PHE A 120 -20.79 3.82 5.47
C PHE A 120 -20.64 5.10 6.30
N HIS A 121 -20.76 4.96 7.62
CA HIS A 121 -20.53 6.03 8.58
C HIS A 121 -19.10 5.92 9.15
N LEU A 122 -18.34 7.00 9.04
CA LEU A 122 -17.04 7.14 9.69
C LEU A 122 -16.99 8.54 10.32
N GLY A 123 -16.49 8.63 11.55
CA GLY A 123 -16.60 9.79 12.46
C GLY A 123 -16.48 11.14 11.75
N ASP A 124 -17.54 11.95 11.91
CA ASP A 124 -17.70 13.35 11.50
C ASP A 124 -17.93 13.68 10.01
N GLY A 125 -18.17 12.70 9.13
CA GLY A 125 -18.57 12.98 7.75
C GLY A 125 -19.16 11.81 6.97
N LEU A 126 -20.29 12.04 6.28
CA LEU A 126 -20.90 11.08 5.36
C LEU A 126 -20.11 11.06 4.04
N HIS A 127 -19.30 10.03 3.81
CA HIS A 127 -18.67 9.82 2.50
C HIS A 127 -19.66 9.11 1.56
N LEU A 128 -20.12 9.82 0.54
CA LEU A 128 -20.85 9.28 -0.60
C LEU A 128 -19.92 9.35 -1.81
N PHE A 129 -19.86 8.27 -2.60
CA PHE A 129 -19.01 8.04 -3.78
C PHE A 129 -17.62 7.47 -3.49
N VAL A 130 -17.56 6.28 -2.90
CA VAL A 130 -16.45 5.34 -3.18
C VAL A 130 -17.00 4.28 -4.14
N GLU A 131 -16.30 4.02 -5.24
CA GLU A 131 -16.73 3.03 -6.23
C GLU A 131 -16.95 1.65 -5.55
N PRO A 132 -17.97 0.88 -5.95
CA PRO A 132 -18.27 -0.41 -5.33
C PRO A 132 -17.07 -1.37 -5.30
N GLU A 133 -16.23 -1.30 -6.33
CA GLU A 133 -15.01 -2.11 -6.44
C GLU A 133 -13.94 -1.70 -5.42
N ALA A 134 -13.80 -0.40 -5.15
CA ALA A 134 -12.88 0.11 -4.13
C ALA A 134 -13.33 -0.31 -2.72
N VAL A 135 -14.63 -0.26 -2.43
CA VAL A 135 -15.17 -0.78 -1.15
C VAL A 135 -14.88 -2.27 -1.00
N ARG A 136 -15.10 -3.06 -2.06
CA ARG A 136 -14.88 -4.51 -2.06
C ARG A 136 -13.40 -4.86 -1.85
N LEU A 137 -12.50 -4.24 -2.61
CA LEU A 137 -11.07 -4.54 -2.56
C LEU A 137 -10.39 -3.99 -1.30
N CYS A 138 -10.67 -2.74 -0.89
CA CYS A 138 -10.18 -2.22 0.40
C CYS A 138 -10.76 -3.03 1.57
N GLY A 139 -11.99 -3.55 1.43
CA GLY A 139 -12.65 -4.40 2.42
C GLY A 139 -11.88 -5.67 2.79
N LEU A 140 -10.99 -6.17 1.92
CA LEU A 140 -10.12 -7.31 2.23
C LEU A 140 -9.26 -7.05 3.49
N ILE A 141 -8.88 -5.79 3.75
CA ILE A 141 -8.07 -5.39 4.92
C ILE A 141 -8.80 -5.68 6.24
N VAL A 142 -10.13 -5.48 6.28
CA VAL A 142 -10.96 -5.63 7.49
C VAL A 142 -11.72 -6.94 7.57
N ASP A 143 -11.62 -7.78 6.53
CA ASP A 143 -12.29 -9.09 6.49
C ASP A 143 -11.73 -10.02 7.59
N ARG A 144 -12.60 -10.38 8.53
CA ARG A 144 -12.27 -11.25 9.67
C ARG A 144 -12.14 -12.73 9.28
N GLY A 145 -12.62 -13.12 8.11
CA GLY A 145 -12.46 -14.46 7.54
C GLY A 145 -11.36 -14.54 6.46
N GLY A 146 -10.79 -13.39 6.07
CA GLY A 146 -9.89 -13.29 4.94
C GLY A 146 -8.42 -13.58 5.24
N VAL A 147 -7.57 -13.42 4.22
CA VAL A 147 -6.11 -13.66 4.27
C VAL A 147 -5.38 -12.83 5.32
N PHE A 148 -5.97 -11.70 5.74
CA PHE A 148 -5.39 -10.79 6.73
C PHE A 148 -5.88 -11.03 8.17
N ALA A 149 -6.85 -11.90 8.41
CA ALA A 149 -7.51 -12.05 9.71
C ALA A 149 -6.55 -12.29 10.88
N ARG A 150 -5.48 -13.09 10.66
CA ARG A 150 -4.45 -13.35 11.69
C ARG A 150 -3.68 -12.10 12.10
N CYS A 151 -3.53 -11.15 11.18
CA CYS A 151 -2.80 -9.92 11.41
C CYS A 151 -3.56 -8.91 12.27
N HIS A 152 -4.90 -8.96 12.29
CA HIS A 152 -5.74 -8.01 13.03
C HIS A 152 -5.41 -7.94 14.53
N SER A 153 -4.85 -9.02 15.10
CA SER A 153 -4.39 -9.08 16.49
C SER A 153 -3.08 -8.32 16.77
N LYS A 154 -2.32 -8.00 15.73
CA LYS A 154 -1.01 -7.32 15.79
C LYS A 154 -1.05 -5.92 15.18
N VAL A 155 -1.84 -5.74 14.12
CA VAL A 155 -1.96 -4.50 13.37
C VAL A 155 -3.45 -4.19 13.19
N VAL A 156 -3.92 -3.10 13.80
CA VAL A 156 -5.32 -2.68 13.73
C VAL A 156 -5.67 -2.27 12.28
N PRO A 157 -6.67 -2.90 11.64
CA PRO A 157 -6.96 -2.69 10.21
C PRO A 157 -7.66 -1.37 9.89
N ALA A 158 -8.29 -0.73 10.89
CA ALA A 158 -9.14 0.45 10.70
C ALA A 158 -8.43 1.59 9.95
N PHE A 159 -7.21 1.95 10.38
CA PHE A 159 -6.42 3.00 9.72
C PHE A 159 -6.15 2.68 8.24
N PHE A 160 -5.72 1.47 7.93
CA PHE A 160 -5.38 1.07 6.56
C PHE A 160 -6.61 1.03 5.65
N TYR A 161 -7.74 0.54 6.16
CA TYR A 161 -9.00 0.52 5.43
C TYR A 161 -9.50 1.94 5.10
N GLN A 162 -9.49 2.83 6.08
CA GLN A 162 -9.96 4.21 5.92
C GLN A 162 -9.13 4.97 4.89
N ASN A 163 -7.80 4.88 4.98
CA ASN A 163 -6.92 5.56 4.03
C ASN A 163 -6.95 4.89 2.64
N CYS A 164 -7.16 3.58 2.56
CA CYS A 164 -7.40 2.91 1.26
C CYS A 164 -8.60 3.52 0.53
N LEU A 165 -9.73 3.72 1.20
CA LEU A 165 -10.90 4.34 0.60
C LEU A 165 -10.66 5.81 0.22
N GLN A 166 -10.04 6.56 1.12
CA GLN A 166 -9.75 7.98 0.92
C GLN A 166 -8.81 8.20 -0.28
N ASP A 167 -7.66 7.54 -0.30
CA ASP A 167 -6.67 7.72 -1.35
C ASP A 167 -7.19 7.20 -2.69
N THR A 168 -7.90 6.07 -2.69
CA THR A 168 -8.52 5.55 -3.91
C THR A 168 -9.52 6.55 -4.48
N CYS A 169 -10.26 7.26 -3.63
CA CYS A 169 -11.13 8.34 -4.09
C CYS A 169 -10.32 9.51 -4.67
N LEU A 170 -9.23 9.94 -4.02
CA LEU A 170 -8.39 11.03 -4.51
C LEU A 170 -7.77 10.69 -5.87
N ASP A 171 -7.43 9.42 -6.06
CA ASP A 171 -6.90 8.85 -7.30
C ASP A 171 -7.99 8.39 -8.29
N ARG A 172 -9.26 8.74 -8.05
CA ARG A 172 -10.39 8.48 -8.96
C ARG A 172 -10.59 6.98 -9.28
N GLY A 173 -10.48 6.12 -8.28
CA GLY A 173 -10.70 4.68 -8.41
C GLY A 173 -9.50 3.88 -8.92
N ALA A 174 -8.29 4.47 -8.94
CA ALA A 174 -7.12 3.78 -9.48
C ALA A 174 -6.80 2.48 -8.73
N SER A 175 -6.83 1.34 -9.45
CA SER A 175 -6.51 0.02 -8.87
C SER A 175 -5.09 -0.04 -8.29
N GLY A 176 -4.15 0.74 -8.83
CA GLY A 176 -2.79 0.84 -8.30
C GLY A 176 -2.76 1.31 -6.85
N THR A 177 -3.62 2.25 -6.47
CA THR A 177 -3.74 2.80 -5.11
C THR A 177 -4.24 1.75 -4.13
N ILE A 178 -5.29 1.01 -4.51
CA ILE A 178 -5.81 -0.12 -3.73
C ILE A 178 -4.73 -1.19 -3.53
N CYS A 179 -4.06 -1.58 -4.62
CA CYS A 179 -3.02 -2.59 -4.58
C CYS A 179 -1.82 -2.18 -3.72
N ASN A 180 -1.50 -0.89 -3.71
CA ASN A 180 -0.51 -0.32 -2.83
C ASN A 180 -0.92 -0.43 -1.36
N TRP A 181 -2.15 -0.08 -1.00
CA TRP A 181 -2.67 -0.23 0.37
C TRP A 181 -2.70 -1.69 0.85
N LEU A 182 -3.10 -2.63 -0.02
CA LEU A 182 -3.05 -4.07 0.28
C LEU A 182 -1.61 -4.56 0.49
N GLN A 183 -0.66 -4.10 -0.33
CA GLN A 183 0.77 -4.41 -0.17
C GLN A 183 1.33 -3.81 1.13
N ILE A 184 0.99 -2.56 1.47
CA ILE A 184 1.42 -1.89 2.71
C ILE A 184 0.93 -2.68 3.93
N TYR A 185 -0.35 -3.07 3.95
CA TYR A 185 -0.89 -3.84 5.07
C TYR A 185 -0.22 -5.21 5.18
N THR A 186 -0.02 -5.91 4.04
CA THR A 186 0.75 -7.16 3.96
C THR A 186 2.15 -7.01 4.56
N SER A 187 2.91 -6.02 4.12
CA SER A 187 4.27 -5.76 4.60
C SER A 187 4.27 -5.44 6.10
N THR A 188 3.31 -4.64 6.57
CA THR A 188 3.18 -4.28 8.00
C THR A 188 2.92 -5.55 8.84
N CYS A 189 2.01 -6.42 8.40
CA CYS A 189 1.76 -7.70 9.04
C CYS A 189 3.02 -8.58 9.11
N GLN A 190 3.76 -8.68 8.02
CA GLN A 190 4.99 -9.46 7.93
C GLN A 190 6.08 -8.92 8.89
N THR A 191 6.19 -7.60 9.07
CA THR A 191 7.11 -7.03 10.08
C THR A 191 6.73 -7.37 11.52
N GLN A 192 5.46 -7.67 11.80
CA GLN A 192 5.00 -8.19 13.09
C GLN A 192 5.15 -9.72 13.20
N GLY A 193 5.85 -10.35 12.26
CA GLY A 193 6.05 -11.80 12.21
C GLY A 193 4.80 -12.58 11.79
N VAL A 194 3.78 -11.91 11.23
CA VAL A 194 2.58 -12.57 10.73
C VAL A 194 2.77 -12.90 9.26
N ARG A 195 2.76 -14.19 8.94
CA ARG A 195 2.84 -14.67 7.57
C ARG A 195 1.50 -14.43 6.84
N VAL A 196 1.55 -13.60 5.79
CA VAL A 196 0.45 -13.33 4.87
C VAL A 196 0.87 -13.78 3.48
N LEU A 197 0.13 -14.71 2.89
CA LEU A 197 0.40 -15.27 1.56
C LEU A 197 -0.86 -15.29 0.70
N GLY A 198 -0.70 -15.20 -0.61
CA GLY A 198 -1.80 -15.41 -1.57
C GLY A 198 -2.81 -14.28 -1.67
N TRP A 199 -2.59 -13.14 -1.01
CA TRP A 199 -3.51 -11.99 -1.04
C TRP A 199 -3.71 -11.41 -2.46
N ARG A 200 -2.77 -11.64 -3.39
CA ARG A 200 -2.88 -11.23 -4.79
C ARG A 200 -3.81 -12.11 -5.64
N SER A 201 -4.14 -13.32 -5.20
CA SER A 201 -4.88 -14.30 -6.02
C SER A 201 -6.28 -13.83 -6.41
N ASP A 202 -6.96 -13.10 -5.53
CA ASP A 202 -8.35 -12.64 -5.73
C ASP A 202 -8.44 -11.12 -5.99
N THR A 203 -7.35 -10.52 -6.46
CA THR A 203 -7.25 -9.06 -6.66
C THR A 203 -6.68 -8.74 -8.05
N PRO A 204 -6.93 -7.54 -8.60
CA PRO A 204 -6.27 -7.09 -9.82
C PRO A 204 -4.78 -6.74 -9.62
N CYS A 205 -4.20 -7.05 -8.46
CA CYS A 205 -2.88 -6.60 -8.04
C CYS A 205 -1.78 -7.50 -8.61
N VAL A 206 -1.52 -7.38 -9.91
CA VAL A 206 -0.48 -8.13 -10.60
C VAL A 206 0.91 -7.61 -10.21
N LEU A 207 1.81 -8.54 -9.84
CA LEU A 207 3.24 -8.25 -9.73
C LEU A 207 3.93 -8.70 -11.03
N THR A 208 4.37 -7.75 -11.83
CA THR A 208 5.13 -8.03 -13.06
C THR A 208 6.57 -8.37 -12.70
N CYS A 209 7.04 -9.53 -13.15
CA CYS A 209 8.41 -10.00 -12.92
C CYS A 209 9.31 -9.78 -14.14
N PRO A 210 10.63 -9.55 -13.94
CA PRO A 210 11.59 -9.46 -15.03
C PRO A 210 11.63 -10.72 -15.90
N ALA A 211 12.22 -10.61 -17.09
CA ALA A 211 12.38 -11.75 -17.98
C ALA A 211 13.10 -12.93 -17.30
N ASN A 212 12.66 -14.16 -17.61
CA ASN A 212 13.15 -15.41 -17.03
C ASN A 212 12.90 -15.54 -15.51
N SER A 213 11.82 -14.93 -15.04
CA SER A 213 11.31 -15.11 -13.68
C SER A 213 9.79 -15.06 -13.67
N HIS A 214 9.18 -15.65 -12.64
CA HIS A 214 7.75 -15.64 -12.43
C HIS A 214 7.40 -15.16 -11.02
N TYR A 215 6.19 -14.64 -10.87
CA TYR A 215 5.64 -14.31 -9.55
C TYR A 215 5.45 -15.59 -8.74
N SER A 216 5.92 -15.57 -7.49
CA SER A 216 5.67 -16.62 -6.52
C SER A 216 5.25 -15.98 -5.20
N SER A 217 4.12 -16.44 -4.67
CA SER A 217 3.67 -16.03 -3.33
C SER A 217 4.61 -16.51 -2.24
N CYS A 218 5.43 -17.53 -2.50
CA CYS A 218 6.27 -18.21 -1.51
C CYS A 218 7.56 -18.69 -2.19
N MET A 219 8.46 -17.75 -2.51
CA MET A 219 9.80 -18.05 -3.03
C MET A 219 10.82 -18.19 -1.90
N SER A 220 11.87 -18.97 -2.15
CA SER A 220 13.03 -19.04 -1.25
C SER A 220 13.74 -17.69 -1.15
N VAL A 221 14.11 -17.27 0.07
CA VAL A 221 14.97 -16.10 0.32
C VAL A 221 16.36 -16.27 -0.29
N CYS A 222 16.81 -17.52 -0.42
CA CYS A 222 18.11 -17.89 -0.98
C CYS A 222 17.96 -18.46 -2.39
N GLN A 223 17.59 -17.61 -3.34
CA GLN A 223 17.59 -18.00 -4.73
C GLN A 223 19.01 -18.22 -5.26
N PRO A 224 19.20 -19.11 -6.25
CA PRO A 224 20.45 -19.23 -6.99
C PRO A 224 20.89 -17.87 -7.55
N GLN A 225 22.15 -17.49 -7.34
CA GLN A 225 22.69 -16.18 -7.73
C GLN A 225 24.10 -16.31 -8.30
N CYS A 226 24.51 -15.38 -9.15
CA CYS A 226 25.81 -15.38 -9.81
C CYS A 226 26.99 -15.16 -8.84
N ALA A 227 26.82 -14.27 -7.85
CA ALA A 227 27.82 -13.99 -6.85
C ALA A 227 27.43 -14.66 -5.52
N PRO A 228 28.39 -15.19 -4.73
CA PRO A 228 28.10 -15.65 -3.38
C PRO A 228 27.48 -14.50 -2.57
N ALA A 229 26.44 -14.80 -1.78
CA ALA A 229 25.86 -13.81 -0.87
C ALA A 229 26.95 -13.28 0.05
N ARG A 230 27.04 -11.96 0.20
CA ARG A 230 27.87 -11.38 1.26
C ARG A 230 27.21 -11.72 2.61
N GLY A 231 27.95 -12.44 3.46
CA GLY A 231 27.53 -12.85 4.80
C GLY A 231 26.89 -14.25 4.88
N GLN A 232 26.88 -14.83 6.08
CA GLN A 232 26.07 -16.03 6.38
C GLN A 232 24.60 -15.65 6.24
N ARG A 233 23.98 -16.04 5.13
CA ARG A 233 22.52 -16.03 5.03
C ARG A 233 22.00 -17.24 5.78
N GLU A 234 21.31 -17.02 6.90
CA GLU A 234 20.43 -18.03 7.46
C GLU A 234 19.25 -18.20 6.51
N CYS A 235 19.39 -19.13 5.57
CA CYS A 235 18.32 -19.55 4.66
C CYS A 235 17.23 -20.39 5.36
N THR A 236 17.19 -20.34 6.69
CA THR A 236 16.34 -21.12 7.59
C THR A 236 14.98 -20.45 7.85
N GLN A 237 14.77 -19.23 7.36
CA GLN A 237 13.49 -18.52 7.49
C GLN A 237 12.48 -18.89 6.40
N ASP A 238 11.20 -18.68 6.74
CA ASP A 238 10.04 -18.82 5.86
C ASP A 238 10.23 -18.17 4.48
N CYS A 239 9.55 -18.73 3.47
CA CYS A 239 9.51 -18.15 2.14
C CYS A 239 8.94 -16.72 2.13
N VAL A 240 9.35 -15.94 1.13
CA VAL A 240 8.90 -14.56 0.94
C VAL A 240 8.16 -14.45 -0.39
N GLU A 241 7.25 -13.49 -0.51
CA GLU A 241 6.60 -13.16 -1.78
C GLU A 241 7.57 -12.41 -2.70
N GLY A 242 7.60 -12.73 -3.99
CA GLY A 242 8.43 -12.00 -4.95
C GLY A 242 8.54 -12.65 -6.32
N CYS A 243 9.56 -12.24 -7.07
CA CYS A 243 9.87 -12.81 -8.36
C CYS A 243 10.93 -13.90 -8.22
N GLN A 244 10.57 -15.11 -8.64
CA GLN A 244 11.43 -16.28 -8.60
C GLN A 244 12.05 -16.55 -9.96
N CYS A 245 13.38 -16.65 -10.01
CA CYS A 245 14.06 -17.06 -11.23
C CYS A 245 13.56 -18.43 -11.68
N ASP A 246 13.31 -18.56 -12.99
CA ASP A 246 12.89 -19.81 -13.57
C ASP A 246 13.98 -20.88 -13.48
N GLN A 247 13.60 -22.15 -13.58
CA GLN A 247 14.55 -23.26 -13.51
C GLN A 247 15.67 -23.10 -14.55
N GLY A 248 16.93 -23.16 -14.09
CA GLY A 248 18.12 -22.99 -14.93
C GLY A 248 18.60 -21.53 -15.06
N TYR A 249 17.95 -20.57 -14.39
CA TYR A 249 18.37 -19.19 -14.29
C TYR A 249 18.85 -18.84 -12.87
N VAL A 250 19.73 -17.86 -12.77
CA VAL A 250 20.33 -17.36 -11.52
C VAL A 250 20.26 -15.83 -11.48
N LEU A 251 20.11 -15.28 -10.28
CA LEU A 251 20.02 -13.84 -10.05
C LEU A 251 21.38 -13.16 -10.17
N ASN A 252 21.49 -12.12 -11.00
CA ASN A 252 22.72 -11.30 -11.13
C ASN A 252 22.70 -9.99 -10.34
N GLY A 253 21.66 -9.77 -9.52
CA GLY A 253 21.41 -8.53 -8.78
C GLY A 253 20.43 -7.56 -9.47
N LYS A 254 20.19 -7.71 -10.79
CA LYS A 254 19.22 -6.93 -11.56
C LYS A 254 18.08 -7.78 -12.13
N GLY A 255 18.37 -9.03 -12.49
CA GLY A 255 17.41 -9.96 -13.07
C GLY A 255 17.96 -11.38 -13.15
N CYS A 256 17.20 -12.26 -13.80
CA CYS A 256 17.51 -13.68 -13.92
C CYS A 256 18.20 -13.96 -15.25
N VAL A 257 19.43 -14.47 -15.18
CA VAL A 257 20.27 -14.79 -16.34
C VAL A 257 20.71 -16.25 -16.30
N ARG A 258 21.15 -16.80 -17.42
CA ARG A 258 21.74 -18.15 -17.42
C ARG A 258 23.08 -18.12 -16.69
N PRO A 259 23.48 -19.19 -15.97
CA PRO A 259 24.77 -19.26 -15.25
C PRO A 259 25.98 -18.89 -16.11
N LYS A 260 25.97 -19.27 -17.40
CA LYS A 260 27.01 -18.92 -18.38
C LYS A 260 27.15 -17.42 -18.69
N ASN A 261 26.15 -16.62 -18.35
CA ASN A 261 26.13 -15.18 -18.51
C ASN A 261 26.41 -14.46 -17.17
N CYS A 262 26.84 -15.19 -16.14
CA CYS A 262 27.38 -14.57 -14.94
C CYS A 262 28.71 -13.90 -15.25
N GLY A 263 28.92 -12.77 -14.58
CA GLY A 263 30.17 -12.04 -14.58
C GLY A 263 31.25 -12.72 -13.74
N CYS A 264 32.42 -12.08 -13.65
CA CYS A 264 33.55 -12.61 -12.90
C CYS A 264 33.53 -12.13 -11.45
N TYR A 265 34.01 -12.96 -10.53
CA TYR A 265 34.23 -12.58 -9.14
C TYR A 265 35.72 -12.58 -8.86
N ASN A 266 36.30 -11.41 -8.57
CA ASN A 266 37.70 -11.25 -8.21
C ASN A 266 37.86 -10.26 -7.05
N ASP A 267 38.76 -10.54 -6.10
CA ASP A 267 39.05 -9.68 -4.94
C ASP A 267 37.82 -9.19 -4.16
N GLY A 268 36.81 -10.06 -3.97
CA GLY A 268 35.59 -9.73 -3.23
C GLY A 268 34.58 -8.83 -3.98
N LYS A 269 34.85 -8.55 -5.26
CA LYS A 269 34.03 -7.71 -6.13
C LYS A 269 33.51 -8.51 -7.33
N TYR A 270 32.24 -8.29 -7.65
CA TYR A 270 31.58 -8.87 -8.82
C TYR A 270 31.64 -7.88 -9.99
N TYR A 271 32.04 -8.38 -11.17
CA TYR A 271 32.19 -7.62 -12.41
C TYR A 271 31.21 -8.17 -13.44
N GLU A 272 30.30 -7.33 -13.95
CA GLU A 272 29.35 -7.76 -14.99
C GLU A 272 30.06 -8.12 -16.31
N VAL A 273 29.45 -8.99 -17.12
CA VAL A 273 30.03 -9.50 -18.39
C VAL A 273 30.42 -8.37 -19.38
N SER A 274 29.80 -7.20 -19.29
CA SER A 274 30.11 -6.03 -20.11
C SER A 274 31.28 -5.17 -19.61
N GLN A 275 31.77 -5.41 -18.38
CA GLN A 275 32.93 -4.72 -17.82
C GLN A 275 34.18 -5.57 -18.07
N SER A 276 34.82 -5.37 -19.23
CA SER A 276 36.11 -6.00 -19.52
C SER A 276 37.23 -5.32 -18.74
N HIS A 277 37.73 -5.99 -17.69
CA HIS A 277 39.05 -5.67 -17.14
C HIS A 277 40.10 -6.40 -17.98
N ARG A 278 40.87 -5.67 -18.78
CA ARG A 278 42.17 -6.16 -19.25
C ARG A 278 43.12 -6.12 -18.06
N GLN A 279 43.69 -7.27 -17.72
CA GLN A 279 44.99 -7.33 -17.04
C GLN A 279 46.09 -6.95 -18.03
#